data_AF-A0A235B5Y6-F1
#
_entry.id   AF-A0A235B5Y6-F1
#
_cell.length_a   1.000
_cell.length_b   1.000
_cell.length_c   1.000
_cell.angle_alpha   90.00
_cell.angle_beta   90.00
_cell.angle_gamma   90.00
#
_symmetry.space_group_name_H-M   'P 1'
#
loop_
_entity.id
_entity.type
_entity.pdbx_description
1 polymer ?
#
loop_
_entity_poly.entity_id
_entity_poly.type
_entity_poly.pdbx_seq_one_letter_code
_entity_poly.pdbx_strand_id
1 'polypeptide(L)'
;MHTRERECQGGKYIERSSRKLSRINSDFLFYNLFELEIQESKQKGLDMSMDFPKPGDILRIESYKHDGTLHRTWKRSVVLDGSDSLLLANKDVEVMEADGRRWISEGLAVCQFHRKHWFNTILLFGSEGFHRYYCNIASPYRYENGKLVYIDYDLDLIADKHGYYRWMDTDEFEKNRCRMNYPIEVLDRVEEAVSELERRVRTCTHPFHPDFVQAGYYLFLTYAKQLMG
;
A
#
# COMPACT_ATOMS: atom_id res chain seq x y z
N MET A 1 -28.01 -18.85 -5.23
CA MET A 1 -26.75 -18.31 -4.69
C MET A 1 -26.93 -18.08 -3.20
N HIS A 2 -26.19 -18.80 -2.35
CA HIS A 2 -26.06 -18.47 -0.93
C HIS A 2 -24.93 -17.44 -0.81
N THR A 3 -25.23 -16.24 -0.34
CA THR A 3 -24.22 -15.27 0.10
C THR A 3 -23.80 -15.65 1.52
N ARG A 4 -22.49 -15.87 1.71
CA ARG A 4 -21.90 -16.09 3.04
C ARG A 4 -21.80 -14.74 3.73
N GLU A 5 -22.59 -14.51 4.77
CA GLU A 5 -22.41 -13.35 5.65
C GLU A 5 -21.55 -13.80 6.82
N ARG A 6 -20.44 -13.09 7.07
CA ARG A 6 -19.63 -13.33 8.26
C ARG A 6 -19.97 -12.23 9.27
N GLU A 7 -20.41 -12.58 10.47
CA GLU A 7 -20.63 -11.63 11.58
C GLU A 7 -19.46 -11.70 12.56
N CYS A 8 -18.94 -10.56 13.00
CA CYS A 8 -17.91 -10.52 14.03
C CYS A 8 -18.53 -10.73 15.43
N GLN A 9 -18.21 -11.86 16.07
CA GLN A 9 -18.51 -12.13 17.48
C GLN A 9 -17.21 -12.38 18.25
N GLY A 10 -16.95 -11.56 19.27
CA GLY A 10 -15.78 -11.74 20.14
C GLY A 10 -14.41 -11.61 19.43
N GLY A 11 -14.32 -10.79 18.38
CA GLY A 11 -13.09 -10.60 17.59
C GLY A 11 -12.81 -11.70 16.55
N LYS A 12 -13.76 -12.62 16.31
CA LYS A 12 -13.67 -13.62 15.24
C LYS A 12 -14.90 -13.55 14.34
N TYR A 13 -14.68 -13.62 13.04
CA TYR A 13 -15.76 -13.70 12.05
C TYR A 13 -16.32 -15.13 11.99
N ILE A 14 -17.62 -15.28 12.23
CA ILE A 14 -18.34 -16.55 12.17
C ILE A 14 -19.28 -16.52 10.96
N GLU A 15 -19.26 -17.57 10.15
CA GLU A 15 -20.15 -17.74 8.98
C GLU A 15 -21.60 -17.98 9.44
N ARG A 16 -22.54 -17.16 8.97
CA ARG A 16 -23.98 -17.36 9.15
C ARG A 16 -24.69 -17.32 7.80
N SER A 17 -25.77 -18.09 7.67
CA SER A 17 -26.65 -18.03 6.50
C SER A 17 -27.82 -17.08 6.77
N SER A 18 -28.00 -16.07 5.93
CA SER A 18 -29.07 -15.10 6.06
C SER A 18 -29.44 -14.48 4.68
N ARG A 19 -30.70 -14.05 4.52
CA ARG A 19 -31.27 -13.44 3.29
C ARG A 19 -31.77 -12.01 3.61
N LYS A 20 -31.13 -10.94 3.11
CA LYS A 20 -31.76 -9.81 2.37
C LYS A 20 -30.80 -8.65 2.01
N LEU A 21 -30.80 -8.33 0.71
CA LEU A 21 -30.74 -7.02 0.01
C LEU A 21 -29.70 -5.92 0.37
N SER A 22 -28.67 -5.88 -0.49
CA SER A 22 -28.12 -4.73 -1.24
C SER A 22 -28.02 -3.36 -0.56
N ARG A 23 -26.84 -3.08 -0.01
CA ARG A 23 -26.18 -1.78 -0.20
C ARG A 23 -24.93 -2.03 -1.03
N ILE A 24 -24.90 -1.48 -2.26
CA ILE A 24 -23.68 -1.43 -3.04
C ILE A 24 -22.74 -0.48 -2.28
N ASN A 25 -21.67 -1.03 -1.72
CA ASN A 25 -20.65 -0.26 -1.00
C ASN A 25 -19.96 0.71 -1.97
N SER A 26 -19.68 1.94 -1.50
CA SER A 26 -18.95 2.98 -2.23
C SER A 26 -17.60 2.50 -2.76
N ASP A 27 -17.05 1.44 -2.20
CA ASP A 27 -15.71 0.92 -2.51
C ASP A 27 -15.73 -0.12 -3.64
N PHE A 28 -16.85 -0.85 -3.76
CA PHE A 28 -17.14 -1.61 -4.98
C PHE A 28 -17.38 -0.65 -6.14
N LEU A 29 -17.98 0.51 -5.88
CA LEU A 29 -18.00 1.62 -6.83
C LEU A 29 -16.60 2.20 -7.06
N PHE A 30 -15.73 2.33 -6.06
CA PHE A 30 -14.36 2.87 -6.19
C PHE A 30 -13.47 2.03 -7.13
N TYR A 31 -13.46 0.71 -6.96
CA TYR A 31 -12.69 -0.18 -7.83
C TYR A 31 -13.32 -0.25 -9.24
N ASN A 32 -14.64 -0.35 -9.34
CA ASN A 32 -15.32 -0.43 -10.64
C ASN A 32 -15.35 0.91 -11.40
N LEU A 33 -15.48 2.05 -10.72
CA LEU A 33 -15.38 3.38 -11.33
C LEU A 33 -13.99 3.59 -11.91
N PHE A 34 -12.93 3.14 -11.22
CA PHE A 34 -11.57 3.22 -11.75
C PHE A 34 -11.35 2.31 -12.97
N GLU A 35 -11.84 1.07 -12.94
CA GLU A 35 -11.79 0.18 -14.12
C GLU A 35 -12.61 0.74 -15.30
N LEU A 36 -13.77 1.36 -15.02
CA LEU A 36 -14.60 2.04 -16.02
C LEU A 36 -13.93 3.31 -16.58
N GLU A 37 -13.28 4.12 -15.74
CA GLU A 37 -12.50 5.29 -16.19
C GLU A 37 -11.30 4.88 -17.06
N ILE A 38 -10.62 3.77 -16.72
CA ILE A 38 -9.55 3.20 -17.55
C ILE A 38 -10.09 2.70 -18.89
N GLN A 39 -11.27 2.07 -18.92
CA GLN A 39 -11.91 1.61 -20.15
C GLN A 39 -12.38 2.78 -21.03
N GLU A 40 -13.03 3.78 -20.45
CA GLU A 40 -13.52 4.96 -21.20
C GLU A 40 -12.39 5.82 -21.76
N SER A 41 -11.31 6.02 -21.00
CA SER A 41 -10.15 6.82 -21.45
C SER A 41 -9.42 6.17 -22.62
N LYS A 42 -9.25 4.84 -22.59
CA LYS A 42 -8.72 4.05 -23.72
C LYS A 42 -9.62 4.15 -24.96
N GLN A 43 -10.93 4.27 -24.77
CA GLN A 43 -11.90 4.35 -25.86
C GLN A 43 -11.99 5.76 -26.47
N LYS A 44 -11.62 6.81 -25.72
CA LYS A 44 -11.65 8.22 -26.15
C LYS A 44 -10.34 8.76 -26.73
N GLY A 45 -9.26 7.96 -26.76
CA GLY A 45 -7.98 8.38 -27.36
C GLY A 45 -7.34 9.62 -26.71
N LEU A 46 -7.66 9.89 -25.43
CA LEU A 46 -7.12 11.02 -24.68
C LEU A 46 -5.71 10.68 -24.22
N ASP A 47 -4.73 11.54 -24.51
CA ASP A 47 -3.35 11.38 -24.06
C ASP A 47 -3.28 11.50 -22.52
N MET A 48 -3.07 10.37 -21.85
CA MET A 48 -2.98 10.23 -20.39
C MET A 48 -1.65 10.75 -19.81
N SER A 49 -0.80 11.42 -20.61
CA SER A 49 0.55 11.85 -20.21
C SER A 49 0.63 12.98 -19.17
N MET A 50 -0.51 13.54 -18.75
CA MET A 50 -0.55 14.69 -17.82
C MET A 50 -0.75 14.34 -16.34
N ASP A 51 -1.27 13.16 -15.98
CA ASP A 51 -1.67 12.86 -14.59
C ASP A 51 -0.87 11.74 -13.90
N PHE A 52 0.19 11.22 -14.52
CA PHE A 52 1.05 10.24 -13.87
C PHE A 52 2.34 10.87 -13.34
N PRO A 53 2.76 10.54 -12.10
CA PRO A 53 3.99 11.05 -11.53
C PRO A 53 5.21 10.59 -12.34
N LYS A 54 6.11 11.52 -12.63
CA LYS A 54 7.32 11.29 -13.44
C LYS A 54 8.54 11.19 -12.52
N PRO A 55 9.58 10.44 -12.92
CA PRO A 55 10.83 10.40 -12.16
C PRO A 55 11.37 11.81 -11.87
N GLY A 56 11.71 12.05 -10.60
CA GLY A 56 12.12 13.36 -10.09
C GLY A 56 11.00 14.22 -9.49
N ASP A 57 9.73 13.91 -9.73
CA ASP A 57 8.61 14.62 -9.10
C ASP A 57 8.62 14.40 -7.58
N ILE A 58 8.15 15.41 -6.85
CA ILE A 58 8.00 15.35 -5.40
C ILE A 58 6.53 15.14 -5.05
N LEU A 59 6.25 14.06 -4.35
CA LEU A 59 4.91 13.68 -3.92
C LEU A 59 4.78 13.69 -2.40
N ARG A 60 3.55 13.94 -1.95
CA ARG A 60 3.11 13.59 -0.60
C ARG A 60 2.47 12.21 -0.62
N ILE A 61 2.66 11.44 0.44
CA ILE A 61 1.97 10.15 0.61
C ILE A 61 0.98 10.30 1.77
N GLU A 62 -0.26 9.88 1.58
CA GLU A 62 -1.29 9.82 2.61
C GLU A 62 -1.84 8.39 2.71
N SER A 63 -1.81 7.84 3.91
CA SER A 63 -2.54 6.62 4.23
C SER A 63 -3.82 6.96 4.97
N TYR A 64 -4.86 6.18 4.70
CA TYR A 64 -6.15 6.25 5.37
C TYR A 64 -6.49 4.91 6.00
N LYS A 65 -7.38 4.89 6.98
CA LYS A 65 -8.04 3.65 7.42
C LYS A 65 -9.29 3.39 6.60
N HIS A 66 -9.84 2.18 6.72
CA HIS A 66 -11.00 1.76 5.93
C HIS A 66 -12.22 2.66 6.13
N ASP A 67 -12.41 3.22 7.32
CA ASP A 67 -13.49 4.17 7.63
C ASP A 67 -13.29 5.58 7.05
N GLY A 68 -12.23 5.78 6.25
CA GLY A 68 -11.89 7.05 5.61
C GLY A 68 -11.14 8.03 6.52
N THR A 69 -10.81 7.64 7.75
CA THR A 69 -9.99 8.49 8.63
C THR A 69 -8.56 8.57 8.13
N LEU A 70 -7.96 9.76 8.16
CA LEU A 70 -6.54 9.93 7.86
C LEU A 70 -5.74 9.12 8.87
N HIS A 71 -4.77 8.33 8.40
CA HIS A 71 -3.87 7.55 9.25
C HIS A 71 -2.53 8.28 9.40
N ARG A 72 -1.77 8.42 8.31
CA ARG A 72 -0.47 9.10 8.31
C ARG A 72 -0.23 9.88 7.02
N THR A 73 0.60 10.91 7.12
CA THR A 73 1.09 11.67 5.97
C THR A 73 2.61 11.72 5.99
N TRP A 74 3.26 11.25 4.92
CA TRP A 74 4.68 11.48 4.67
C TRP A 74 4.82 12.70 3.76
N LYS A 75 5.43 13.77 4.25
CA LYS A 75 5.39 15.09 3.61
C LYS A 75 6.09 15.15 2.26
N ARG A 76 7.12 14.33 2.05
CA ARG A 76 8.00 14.46 0.88
C ARG A 76 8.61 13.11 0.49
N SER A 77 8.34 12.69 -0.74
CA SER A 77 8.96 11.54 -1.40
C SER A 77 9.27 11.88 -2.85
N VAL A 78 10.42 11.45 -3.36
CA VAL A 78 10.79 11.63 -4.77
C VAL A 78 10.41 10.40 -5.57
N VAL A 79 9.89 10.60 -6.77
CA VAL A 79 9.58 9.52 -7.71
C VAL A 79 10.87 9.01 -8.33
N LEU A 80 11.12 7.71 -8.22
CA LEU A 80 12.26 7.02 -8.81
C LEU A 80 11.89 6.41 -10.17
N ASP A 81 10.72 5.78 -10.23
CA ASP A 81 10.14 5.17 -11.43
C ASP A 81 8.61 5.18 -11.34
N GLY A 82 7.94 5.40 -12.47
CA GLY A 82 6.50 5.56 -12.60
C GLY A 82 5.85 4.56 -13.57
N SER A 83 6.48 3.39 -13.78
CA SER A 83 6.03 2.34 -14.70
C SER A 83 4.81 1.56 -14.17
N ASP A 84 4.86 0.22 -14.15
CA ASP A 84 3.75 -0.65 -13.70
C ASP A 84 3.46 -0.52 -12.19
N SER A 85 4.49 -0.15 -11.42
CA SER A 85 4.41 0.18 -9.99
C SER A 85 5.05 1.54 -9.77
N LEU A 86 4.58 2.30 -8.78
CA LEU A 86 5.22 3.56 -8.42
C LEU A 86 6.32 3.29 -7.41
N LEU A 87 7.57 3.59 -7.81
CA LEU A 87 8.72 3.52 -6.94
C LEU A 87 9.05 4.92 -6.44
N LEU A 88 9.05 5.10 -5.13
CA LEU A 88 9.35 6.35 -4.45
C LEU A 88 10.56 6.15 -3.53
N ALA A 89 11.30 7.22 -3.27
CA ALA A 89 12.25 7.26 -2.16
C ALA A 89 11.89 8.40 -1.19
N ASN A 90 12.07 8.16 0.09
CA ASN A 90 12.11 9.21 1.10
C ASN A 90 13.35 9.03 1.98
N LYS A 91 13.82 10.13 2.56
CA LYS A 91 14.97 10.13 3.46
C LYS A 91 14.72 11.15 4.55
N ASP A 92 14.84 10.74 5.81
CA ASP A 92 14.67 11.60 6.98
C ASP A 92 13.37 12.43 6.90
N VAL A 93 12.27 11.76 6.57
CA VAL A 93 11.01 12.40 6.16
C VAL A 93 10.13 12.75 7.36
N GLU A 94 9.53 13.95 7.34
CA GLU A 94 8.48 14.31 8.31
C GLU A 94 7.23 13.47 8.06
N VAL A 95 6.82 12.76 9.11
CA VAL A 95 5.57 12.01 9.21
C VAL A 95 4.63 12.76 10.15
N MET A 96 3.40 12.93 9.71
CA MET A 96 2.30 13.48 10.50
C MET A 96 1.26 12.40 10.75
N GLU A 97 0.94 12.15 12.01
CA GLU A 97 -0.11 11.23 12.44
C GLU A 97 -1.50 11.87 12.32
N ALA A 98 -2.54 11.03 12.36
CA ALA A 98 -3.94 11.46 12.37
C ALA A 98 -4.29 12.50 13.45
N ASP A 99 -3.65 12.39 14.62
CA ASP A 99 -3.84 13.28 15.78
C ASP A 99 -3.00 14.56 15.71
N GLY A 100 -2.26 14.77 14.62
CA GLY A 100 -1.42 15.94 14.39
C GLY A 100 -0.01 15.85 14.98
N ARG A 101 0.35 14.77 15.71
CA ARG A 101 1.73 14.53 16.12
C ARG A 101 2.64 14.43 14.90
N ARG A 102 3.87 14.92 15.05
CA ARG A 102 4.88 14.92 13.99
C ARG A 102 6.18 14.31 14.49
N TRP A 103 6.82 13.51 13.64
CA TRP A 103 8.10 12.89 13.91
C TRP A 103 8.88 12.68 12.60
N ILE A 104 10.17 12.42 12.70
CA ILE A 104 11.04 12.16 11.55
C ILE A 104 11.24 10.66 11.41
N SER A 105 10.86 10.11 10.25
CA SER A 105 11.25 8.77 9.87
C SER A 105 12.68 8.80 9.34
N GLU A 106 13.63 8.54 10.22
CA GLU A 106 15.07 8.53 9.94
C GLU A 106 15.47 7.43 8.96
N GLY A 107 16.49 7.71 8.17
CA GLY A 107 17.05 6.78 7.20
C GLY A 107 16.39 6.86 5.83
N LEU A 108 16.91 6.06 4.91
CA LEU A 108 16.40 5.95 3.54
C LEU A 108 15.37 4.84 3.47
N ALA A 109 14.20 5.13 2.89
CA ALA A 109 13.25 4.13 2.45
C ALA A 109 13.04 4.20 0.94
N VAL A 110 13.05 3.04 0.28
CA VAL A 110 12.56 2.88 -1.08
C VAL A 110 11.22 2.17 -1.02
N CYS A 111 10.16 2.85 -1.46
CA CYS A 111 8.79 2.41 -1.31
C CYS A 111 8.20 2.08 -2.68
N GLN A 112 7.67 0.87 -2.85
CA GLN A 112 6.95 0.43 -4.02
C GLN A 112 5.45 0.35 -3.72
N PHE A 113 4.67 1.09 -4.50
CA PHE A 113 3.21 1.12 -4.43
C PHE A 113 2.61 0.54 -5.71
N HIS A 114 1.50 -0.18 -5.58
CA HIS A 114 0.89 -0.91 -6.68
C HIS A 114 -0.51 -0.40 -7.02
N ARG A 115 -0.88 -0.46 -8.31
CA ARG A 115 -2.26 -0.18 -8.76
C ARG A 115 -3.17 -1.42 -8.81
N LYS A 116 -2.59 -2.60 -8.57
CA LYS A 116 -3.29 -3.90 -8.70
C LYS A 116 -3.08 -4.82 -7.50
N HIS A 117 -1.89 -4.79 -6.90
CA HIS A 117 -1.59 -5.59 -5.71
C HIS A 117 -2.07 -4.89 -4.45
N TRP A 118 -2.47 -5.70 -3.47
CA TRP A 118 -3.05 -5.27 -2.20
C TRP A 118 -2.02 -5.24 -1.06
N PHE A 119 -0.82 -4.78 -1.39
CA PHE A 119 0.24 -4.50 -0.44
C PHE A 119 1.14 -3.40 -1.01
N ASN A 120 1.86 -2.70 -0.14
CA ASN A 120 3.03 -1.94 -0.55
C ASN A 120 4.30 -2.61 0.00
N THR A 121 5.44 -2.33 -0.60
CA THR A 121 6.73 -2.81 -0.09
C THR A 121 7.65 -1.64 0.17
N ILE A 122 8.16 -1.56 1.39
CA ILE A 122 9.07 -0.53 1.87
C ILE A 122 10.38 -1.20 2.22
N LEU A 123 11.41 -0.92 1.43
CA LEU A 123 12.78 -1.32 1.68
C LEU A 123 13.46 -0.25 2.55
N LEU A 124 13.71 -0.59 3.80
CA LEU A 124 14.33 0.30 4.79
C LEU A 124 15.83 0.03 4.85
N PHE A 125 16.63 1.06 4.59
CA PHE A 125 18.09 1.00 4.70
C PHE A 125 18.52 1.46 6.09
N GLY A 126 19.27 0.61 6.78
CA GLY A 126 19.91 0.90 8.05
C GLY A 126 21.38 1.31 7.89
N SER A 127 22.08 1.42 9.02
CA SER A 127 23.53 1.62 9.05
C SER A 127 24.27 0.41 8.51
N GLU A 128 25.50 0.63 8.02
CA GLU A 128 26.45 -0.43 7.64
C GLU A 128 25.94 -1.43 6.57
N GLY A 129 25.04 -0.97 5.70
CA GLY A 129 24.53 -1.79 4.59
C GLY A 129 23.44 -2.78 4.98
N PHE A 130 22.94 -2.73 6.22
CA PHE A 130 21.76 -3.48 6.62
C PHE A 130 20.52 -2.96 5.89
N HIS A 131 19.64 -3.87 5.45
CA HIS A 131 18.32 -3.51 4.95
C HIS A 131 17.29 -4.53 5.40
N ARG A 132 16.03 -4.09 5.50
CA ARG A 132 14.88 -4.94 5.81
C ARG A 132 13.70 -4.56 4.94
N TYR A 133 12.86 -5.54 4.61
CA TYR A 133 11.60 -5.31 3.94
C TYR A 133 10.50 -5.16 4.99
N TYR A 134 9.66 -4.17 4.80
CA TYR A 134 8.42 -3.99 5.51
C TYR A 134 7.31 -3.88 4.46
N CYS A 135 6.30 -4.73 4.55
CA CYS A 135 5.17 -4.72 3.63
C CYS A 135 3.91 -4.50 4.42
N ASN A 136 3.16 -3.45 4.11
CA ASN A 136 1.83 -3.27 4.68
C ASN A 136 0.78 -3.79 3.70
N ILE A 137 -0.16 -4.60 4.20
CA ILE A 137 -1.37 -4.91 3.44
C ILE A 137 -2.17 -3.62 3.30
N ALA A 138 -2.46 -3.27 2.05
CA ALA A 138 -2.98 -1.97 1.70
C ALA A 138 -3.84 -2.06 0.44
N SER A 139 -4.74 -1.11 0.23
CA SER A 139 -5.40 -0.98 -1.06
C SER A 139 -4.38 -0.60 -2.15
N PRO A 140 -4.69 -0.88 -3.43
CA PRO A 140 -4.04 -0.21 -4.53
C PRO A 140 -4.01 1.32 -4.34
N TYR A 141 -2.91 1.95 -4.73
CA TYR A 141 -2.77 3.39 -4.60
C TYR A 141 -3.58 4.13 -5.67
N ARG A 142 -3.99 5.36 -5.34
CA ARG A 142 -4.41 6.37 -6.30
C ARG A 142 -3.46 7.55 -6.27
N TYR A 143 -3.37 8.23 -7.40
CA TYR A 143 -2.64 9.47 -7.51
C TYR A 143 -3.64 10.58 -7.85
N GLU A 144 -3.68 11.61 -7.02
CA GLU A 144 -4.59 12.75 -7.18
C GLU A 144 -3.88 14.00 -6.68
N ASN A 145 -3.96 15.13 -7.38
CA ASN A 145 -3.49 16.44 -6.89
C ASN A 145 -2.06 16.44 -6.30
N GLY A 146 -1.11 15.74 -6.93
CA GLY A 146 0.29 15.69 -6.46
C GLY A 146 0.52 14.82 -5.21
N LYS A 147 -0.46 14.01 -4.81
CA LYS A 147 -0.34 13.07 -3.70
C LYS A 147 -0.69 11.64 -4.10
N LEU A 148 0.04 10.70 -3.51
CA LEU A 148 -0.31 9.29 -3.50
C LEU A 148 -1.21 9.03 -2.28
N VAL A 149 -2.34 8.35 -2.50
CA VAL A 149 -3.29 7.99 -1.44
C VAL A 149 -3.57 6.49 -1.48
N TYR A 150 -3.68 5.85 -0.30
CA TYR A 150 -4.06 4.45 -0.17
C TYR A 150 -4.74 4.18 1.19
N ILE A 151 -5.41 3.02 1.30
CA ILE A 151 -5.97 2.52 2.56
C ILE A 151 -4.99 1.50 3.17
N ASP A 152 -4.70 1.66 4.45
CA ASP A 152 -3.85 0.78 5.26
C ASP A 152 -4.75 -0.17 6.06
N TYR A 153 -4.48 -1.48 5.99
CA TYR A 153 -5.31 -2.50 6.62
C TYR A 153 -4.67 -3.10 7.89
N ASP A 154 -3.71 -2.42 8.52
CA ASP A 154 -3.17 -2.79 9.85
C ASP A 154 -2.53 -4.18 9.94
N LEU A 155 -2.17 -4.79 8.82
CA LEU A 155 -1.54 -6.10 8.78
C LEU A 155 -0.22 -5.99 8.03
N ASP A 156 0.87 -6.22 8.75
CA ASP A 156 2.21 -5.95 8.25
C ASP A 156 3.07 -7.20 8.22
N LEU A 157 3.95 -7.28 7.23
CA LEU A 157 4.95 -8.33 7.11
C LEU A 157 6.34 -7.71 7.12
N ILE A 158 7.16 -8.13 8.08
CA ILE A 158 8.60 -7.84 8.07
C ILE A 158 9.33 -9.05 7.49
N ALA A 159 10.23 -8.81 6.53
CA ALA A 159 11.06 -9.85 5.93
C ALA A 159 12.53 -9.45 5.84
N ASP A 160 13.40 -10.45 5.89
CA ASP A 160 14.83 -10.30 5.66
C ASP A 160 15.24 -10.77 4.25
N LYS A 161 16.53 -10.55 3.93
CA LYS A 161 17.13 -10.95 2.65
C LYS A 161 17.25 -12.46 2.44
N HIS A 162 16.98 -13.27 3.46
CA HIS A 162 17.10 -14.73 3.43
C HIS A 162 15.73 -15.42 3.27
N GLY A 163 14.66 -14.65 3.09
CA GLY A 163 13.31 -15.18 2.91
C GLY A 163 12.62 -15.54 4.23
N TYR A 164 13.19 -15.17 5.39
CA TYR A 164 12.48 -15.25 6.66
C TYR A 164 11.55 -14.05 6.79
N TYR A 165 10.35 -14.30 7.31
CA TYR A 165 9.38 -13.24 7.57
C TYR A 165 8.57 -13.48 8.84
N ARG A 166 7.92 -12.41 9.31
CA ARG A 166 6.99 -12.42 10.43
C ARG A 166 5.83 -11.46 10.16
N TRP A 167 4.61 -11.90 10.46
CA TRP A 167 3.44 -11.03 10.53
C TRP A 167 3.44 -10.22 11.82
N MET A 168 3.16 -8.93 11.69
CA MET A 168 3.06 -7.94 12.75
C MET A 168 1.64 -7.36 12.75
N ASP A 169 1.25 -6.78 13.89
CA ASP A 169 -0.01 -6.04 14.06
C ASP A 169 -1.30 -6.84 13.78
N THR A 170 -1.21 -8.17 13.83
CA THR A 170 -2.37 -9.08 13.67
C THR A 170 -3.51 -8.75 14.62
N ASP A 171 -3.21 -8.36 15.85
CA ASP A 171 -4.22 -7.98 16.84
C ASP A 171 -4.91 -6.65 16.49
N GLU A 172 -4.20 -5.73 15.84
CA GLU A 172 -4.76 -4.46 15.38
C GLU A 172 -5.66 -4.69 14.16
N PHE A 173 -5.20 -5.47 13.18
CA PHE A 173 -6.01 -5.91 12.06
C PHE A 173 -7.32 -6.58 12.52
N GLU A 174 -7.24 -7.56 13.42
CA GLU A 174 -8.41 -8.29 13.93
C GLU A 174 -9.43 -7.36 14.63
N LYS A 175 -8.94 -6.35 15.37
CA LYS A 175 -9.80 -5.34 15.99
C LYS A 175 -10.42 -4.41 14.95
N ASN A 176 -9.61 -3.87 14.03
CA ASN A 176 -10.06 -2.87 13.07
C ASN A 176 -11.00 -3.46 12.02
N ARG A 177 -10.76 -4.69 11.54
CA ARG A 177 -11.67 -5.36 10.60
C ARG A 177 -13.07 -5.57 11.15
N CYS A 178 -13.20 -5.72 12.47
CA CYS A 178 -14.50 -5.78 13.15
C CYS A 178 -15.05 -4.37 13.42
N ARG A 179 -14.25 -3.47 13.99
CA ARG A 179 -14.65 -2.11 14.37
C ARG A 179 -15.14 -1.28 13.17
N MET A 180 -14.48 -1.42 12.04
CA MET A 180 -14.78 -0.70 10.80
C MET A 180 -15.60 -1.54 9.82
N ASN A 181 -16.04 -2.75 10.22
CA ASN A 181 -16.90 -3.63 9.44
C ASN A 181 -16.38 -3.89 8.01
N TYR A 182 -15.16 -4.43 7.90
CA TYR A 182 -14.55 -4.70 6.60
C TYR A 182 -15.44 -5.63 5.76
N PRO A 183 -15.80 -5.23 4.53
CA PRO A 183 -16.58 -6.07 3.63
C PRO A 183 -15.89 -7.39 3.32
N ILE A 184 -16.66 -8.42 2.98
CA ILE A 184 -16.11 -9.74 2.64
C ILE A 184 -15.12 -9.65 1.48
N GLU A 185 -15.40 -8.79 0.50
CA GLU A 185 -14.54 -8.58 -0.66
C GLU A 185 -13.19 -7.99 -0.26
N VAL A 186 -13.15 -7.12 0.76
CA VAL A 186 -11.89 -6.59 1.32
C VAL A 186 -11.12 -7.69 2.03
N LEU A 187 -11.80 -8.51 2.83
CA LEU A 187 -11.17 -9.63 3.54
C LEU A 187 -10.57 -10.67 2.57
N ASP A 188 -11.29 -10.99 1.49
CA ASP A 188 -10.81 -11.89 0.46
C ASP A 188 -9.55 -11.33 -0.23
N ARG A 189 -9.52 -10.02 -0.51
CA ARG A 189 -8.33 -9.36 -1.08
C ARG A 189 -7.14 -9.32 -0.14
N VAL A 190 -7.38 -9.11 1.16
CA VAL A 190 -6.34 -9.20 2.20
C VAL A 190 -5.77 -10.62 2.23
N GLU A 191 -6.60 -11.67 2.19
CA GLU A 191 -6.15 -13.07 2.20
C GLU A 191 -5.36 -13.45 0.93
N GLU A 192 -5.79 -12.97 -0.23
CA GLU A 192 -5.05 -13.08 -1.49
C GLU A 192 -3.67 -12.41 -1.39
N ALA A 193 -3.61 -11.19 -0.86
CA ALA A 193 -2.38 -10.41 -0.71
C ALA A 193 -1.40 -11.05 0.29
N VAL A 194 -1.92 -11.58 1.40
CA VAL A 194 -1.15 -12.38 2.37
C VAL A 194 -0.50 -13.56 1.66
N SER A 195 -1.29 -14.37 0.95
CA SER A 195 -0.81 -15.54 0.23
C SER A 195 0.23 -15.16 -0.84
N GLU A 196 -0.01 -14.06 -1.55
CA GLU A 196 0.90 -13.53 -2.55
C GLU A 196 2.25 -13.10 -1.96
N LEU A 197 2.23 -12.32 -0.86
CA LEU A 197 3.44 -11.85 -0.19
C LEU A 197 4.27 -13.00 0.34
N GLU A 198 3.64 -13.95 1.07
CA GLU A 198 4.36 -15.10 1.59
C GLU A 198 5.02 -15.92 0.47
N ARG A 199 4.32 -16.12 -0.64
CA ARG A 199 4.88 -16.79 -1.82
C ARG A 199 6.08 -16.01 -2.34
N ARG A 200 5.95 -14.70 -2.56
CA ARG A 200 7.02 -13.86 -3.14
C ARG A 200 8.27 -13.83 -2.26
N VAL A 201 8.10 -13.76 -0.94
CA VAL A 201 9.19 -13.81 0.04
C VAL A 201 9.89 -15.17 -0.01
N ARG A 202 9.14 -16.27 0.09
CA ARG A 202 9.71 -17.63 0.09
C ARG A 202 10.44 -17.96 -1.22
N THR A 203 9.97 -17.44 -2.35
CA THR A 203 10.60 -17.64 -3.66
C THR A 203 11.63 -16.57 -4.02
N CYS A 204 11.92 -15.61 -3.13
CA CYS A 204 12.81 -14.49 -3.36
C CYS A 204 12.54 -13.75 -4.69
N THR A 205 11.27 -13.66 -5.10
CA THR A 205 10.87 -12.95 -6.32
C THR A 205 10.64 -11.48 -6.03
N HIS A 206 10.69 -10.64 -7.06
CA HIS A 206 10.39 -9.21 -6.96
C HIS A 206 9.20 -8.92 -6.03
N PRO A 207 9.30 -8.00 -5.04
CA PRO A 207 10.44 -7.11 -4.76
C PRO A 207 11.54 -7.68 -3.84
N PHE A 208 11.50 -8.96 -3.47
CA PHE A 208 12.45 -9.56 -2.50
C PHE A 208 13.75 -10.08 -3.12
N HIS A 209 13.93 -9.88 -4.42
CA HIS A 209 15.16 -10.26 -5.12
C HIS A 209 16.27 -9.23 -4.85
N PRO A 210 17.55 -9.61 -4.68
CA PRO A 210 18.66 -8.68 -4.41
C PRO A 210 18.79 -7.53 -5.43
N ASP A 211 18.42 -7.77 -6.68
CA ASP A 211 18.45 -6.75 -7.74
C ASP A 211 17.54 -5.56 -7.43
N PHE A 212 16.42 -5.78 -6.74
CA PHE A 212 15.52 -4.70 -6.34
C PHE A 212 16.19 -3.73 -5.36
N VAL A 213 16.98 -4.25 -4.41
CA VAL A 213 17.73 -3.44 -3.45
C VAL A 213 18.74 -2.56 -4.15
N GLN A 214 19.53 -3.14 -5.05
CA GLN A 214 20.55 -2.41 -5.79
C GLN A 214 19.92 -1.37 -6.71
N ALA A 215 18.93 -1.75 -7.51
CA ALA A 215 18.24 -0.86 -8.43
C ALA A 215 17.58 0.32 -7.69
N GLY A 216 16.88 0.05 -6.59
CA GLY A 216 16.27 1.09 -5.75
C GLY A 216 17.29 2.07 -5.20
N TYR A 217 18.42 1.57 -4.69
CA TYR A 217 19.49 2.42 -4.17
C TYR A 217 20.15 3.28 -5.26
N TYR A 218 20.46 2.71 -6.42
CA TYR A 218 21.06 3.46 -7.53
C TYR A 218 20.11 4.52 -8.10
N LEU A 219 18.82 4.20 -8.23
CA LEU A 219 17.81 5.18 -8.61
C LEU A 219 17.75 6.32 -7.59
N PHE A 220 17.75 6.00 -6.29
CA PHE A 220 17.80 7.03 -5.25
C PHE A 220 19.01 7.96 -5.40
N LEU A 221 20.21 7.43 -5.68
CA LEU A 221 21.42 8.28 -5.86
C LEU A 221 21.25 9.30 -6.99
N THR A 222 20.50 8.96 -8.04
CA THR A 222 20.18 9.88 -9.15
C THR A 222 19.36 11.08 -8.67
N TYR A 223 18.48 10.87 -7.69
CA TYR A 223 17.53 11.86 -7.20
C TYR A 223 17.81 12.36 -5.77
N ALA A 224 18.97 12.05 -5.20
CA ALA A 224 19.28 12.35 -3.81
C ALA A 224 19.22 13.87 -3.51
N LYS A 225 19.64 14.70 -4.48
CA LYS A 225 19.62 16.17 -4.34
C LYS A 225 18.20 16.72 -4.17
N GLN A 226 17.20 16.07 -4.74
CA GLN A 226 15.79 16.45 -4.67
C GLN A 226 15.20 16.22 -3.27
N LEU A 227 15.86 15.42 -2.42
CA LEU A 227 15.47 15.19 -1.02
C LEU A 227 16.33 15.97 -0.02
N MET A 228 17.56 16.36 -0.40
CA MET A 228 18.52 17.08 0.47
C MET A 228 18.48 18.61 0.30
N GLY A 229 17.46 19.14 -0.39
CA GLY A 229 17.28 20.57 -0.64
C GLY A 229 16.80 21.34 0.58
#